data_AF-A0A8I3A771-F1
#
_entry.id   AF-A0A8I3A771-F1
#
_cell.length_a   1.000
_cell.length_b   1.000
_cell.length_c   1.000
_cell.angle_alpha   90.00
_cell.angle_beta   90.00
_cell.angle_gamma   90.00
#
_symmetry.space_group_name_H-M   'P 1'
#
loop_
_entity.id
_entity.type
_entity.pdbx_description
1 polymer ?
#
loop_
_entity_poly.entity_id
_entity_poly.type
_entity_poly.pdbx_seq_one_letter_code
_entity_poly.pdbx_strand_id
1 'polypeptide(L)'
;MKKQFLKVAWCSPADALILFSLPRANHPFFRNTVTTQLAAWWNERFPPSRINLFAAFIEWISDQRAKNPDHEKLQALFGAWREYQAAKLNARVSRAILIEQLRFNFGNEKRLEFVASLPTTSLCKLVEPYPPQGFWWYESERAQNRWEAALAQGKQPDSRKKRHPLLKINSKLLQCTVSGNSSAVIRDAKSGELVLMVVRRFCRDSGVLACVDGVVREVVVHKRSVQVRGLILSFGVVTQPQIKLEDPGKLTLIGYSAGALSAPKFDWTATLAQHLLLFWNMLQKIAPSEILEDFEDFFRHTGIVRMGGNPADPGSSSIGTYTIAGEGGESFTFSTGSLAPPQGVFALNYSRAGHFEHQPHKYAVSWTTGRTGGLPKGGAFYVGSYGICVEPAPNTMVIWQPQNIHGTSLQDRLIDREDPYFSQTGLAIVTSNRLPTVWARYQEELLARREAADQLEHGPSNEDDSVAGAHSACYVGKSCPICLPQTELSDSNDAE
;
A
#
# COMPACT_ATOMS: atom_id res chain seq x y z
N MET A 1 17.58 -21.30 34.18
CA MET A 1 16.89 -22.14 33.18
C MET A 1 15.38 -21.94 33.09
N LYS A 2 14.51 -22.37 34.03
CA LYS A 2 13.03 -22.28 33.86
C LYS A 2 12.50 -20.85 33.56
N LYS A 3 13.00 -19.83 34.27
CA LYS A 3 12.70 -18.39 34.01
C LYS A 3 13.30 -17.84 32.71
N GLN A 4 14.37 -18.43 32.18
CA GLN A 4 14.99 -18.05 30.90
C GLN A 4 14.31 -18.76 29.73
N PHE A 5 13.93 -20.03 29.88
CA PHE A 5 13.12 -20.78 28.91
C PHE A 5 11.74 -20.11 28.68
N LEU A 6 11.08 -19.66 29.75
CA LEU A 6 9.79 -18.95 29.67
C LEU A 6 9.91 -17.54 29.06
N LYS A 7 11.10 -16.92 29.05
CA LYS A 7 11.35 -15.61 28.44
C LYS A 7 11.68 -15.69 26.94
N VAL A 8 12.12 -16.85 26.45
CA VAL A 8 12.65 -17.01 25.07
C VAL A 8 11.62 -17.61 24.09
N ALA A 9 10.49 -18.13 24.57
CA ALA A 9 9.66 -19.04 23.78
C ALA A 9 8.25 -18.53 23.41
N TRP A 10 8.15 -17.27 23.01
CA TRP A 10 6.87 -16.68 22.56
C TRP A 10 6.83 -16.39 21.06
N CYS A 11 7.49 -17.21 20.23
CA CYS A 11 7.64 -16.89 18.81
C CYS A 11 6.82 -17.77 17.86
N SER A 12 6.33 -18.96 18.26
CA SER A 12 5.43 -19.74 17.42
C SER A 12 4.54 -20.75 18.19
N PRO A 13 3.36 -21.11 17.67
CA PRO A 13 2.52 -22.20 18.21
C PRO A 13 3.25 -23.56 18.30
N ALA A 14 4.23 -23.81 17.42
CA ALA A 14 5.04 -25.03 17.43
C ALA A 14 6.02 -25.07 18.62
N ASP A 15 6.57 -23.92 19.03
CA ASP A 15 7.42 -23.84 20.23
C ASP A 15 6.61 -24.11 21.50
N ALA A 16 5.35 -23.65 21.51
CA ALA A 16 4.42 -23.89 22.61
C ALA A 16 4.11 -25.39 22.79
N LEU A 17 3.94 -26.17 21.71
CA LEU A 17 3.68 -27.62 21.75
C LEU A 17 4.77 -28.41 22.52
N ILE A 18 6.05 -28.12 22.25
CA ILE A 18 7.16 -28.73 22.99
C ILE A 18 7.12 -28.30 24.46
N LEU A 19 6.87 -27.01 24.73
CA LEU A 19 6.84 -26.48 26.07
C LEU A 19 5.62 -26.90 26.89
N PHE A 20 4.50 -27.24 26.26
CA PHE A 20 3.32 -27.84 26.88
C PHE A 20 3.44 -29.35 27.07
N SER A 21 4.43 -29.98 26.44
CA SER A 21 4.79 -31.38 26.69
C SER A 21 5.72 -31.54 27.90
N LEU A 22 6.48 -30.49 28.25
CA LEU A 22 7.30 -30.41 29.47
C LEU A 22 6.52 -30.46 30.81
N PRO A 23 5.31 -29.89 30.99
CA PRO A 23 4.64 -29.77 32.29
C PRO A 23 3.81 -31.00 32.67
N ARG A 24 3.55 -31.93 31.73
CA ARG A 24 3.09 -33.29 32.10
C ARG A 24 4.19 -34.10 32.79
N ALA A 25 5.39 -33.53 32.92
CA ALA A 25 6.51 -34.09 33.66
C ALA A 25 6.82 -33.29 34.94
N ASN A 26 5.89 -33.29 35.90
CA ASN A 26 6.25 -33.10 37.32
C ASN A 26 6.99 -34.33 37.90
N HIS A 27 7.27 -35.33 37.06
CA HIS A 27 8.03 -36.51 37.42
C HIS A 27 9.47 -36.11 37.78
N PRO A 28 10.01 -36.47 38.97
CA PRO A 28 11.37 -36.14 39.42
C PRO A 28 12.47 -36.46 38.40
N PHE A 29 12.24 -37.50 37.58
CA PHE A 29 13.05 -37.84 36.41
C PHE A 29 13.27 -36.66 35.46
N PHE A 30 12.22 -35.96 35.01
CA PHE A 30 12.41 -34.88 34.03
C PHE A 30 13.18 -33.71 34.62
N ARG A 31 12.91 -33.38 35.89
CA ARG A 31 13.63 -32.31 36.57
C ARG A 31 15.10 -32.65 36.70
N ASN A 32 15.46 -33.83 37.22
CA ASN A 32 16.87 -34.15 37.47
C ASN A 32 17.61 -34.58 36.21
N THR A 33 17.00 -35.41 35.38
CA THR A 33 17.62 -35.94 34.15
C THR A 33 17.76 -34.84 33.10
N VAL A 34 16.68 -34.11 32.76
CA VAL A 34 16.79 -33.09 31.71
C VAL A 34 17.67 -31.94 32.14
N THR A 35 17.56 -31.40 33.36
CA THR A 35 18.42 -30.25 33.70
C THR A 35 19.88 -30.64 33.87
N THR A 36 20.18 -31.83 34.40
CA THR A 36 21.57 -32.23 34.65
C THR A 36 22.23 -32.75 33.38
N GLN A 37 21.55 -33.60 32.59
CA GLN A 37 22.10 -34.09 31.33
C GLN A 37 22.16 -32.99 30.27
N LEU A 38 21.15 -32.11 30.17
CA LEU A 38 21.22 -30.98 29.25
C LEU A 38 22.34 -30.02 29.65
N ALA A 39 22.52 -29.72 30.93
CA ALA A 39 23.61 -28.85 31.38
C ALA A 39 24.99 -29.46 31.11
N ALA A 40 25.17 -30.75 31.37
CA ALA A 40 26.42 -31.46 31.07
C ALA A 40 26.70 -31.47 29.56
N TRP A 41 25.72 -31.89 28.75
CA TRP A 41 25.80 -31.92 27.30
C TRP A 41 26.04 -30.52 26.71
N TRP A 42 25.43 -29.49 27.28
CA TRP A 42 25.61 -28.10 26.90
C TRP A 42 27.04 -27.62 27.16
N ASN A 43 27.54 -27.83 28.37
CA ASN A 43 28.88 -27.39 28.78
C ASN A 43 29.99 -28.08 27.97
N GLU A 44 29.75 -29.30 27.48
CA GLU A 44 30.67 -30.02 26.62
C GLU A 44 30.72 -29.45 25.19
N ARG A 45 29.60 -28.90 24.70
CA ARG A 45 29.40 -28.69 23.26
C ARG A 45 29.31 -27.23 22.82
N PHE A 46 29.01 -26.29 23.73
CA PHE A 46 28.85 -24.88 23.36
C PHE A 46 29.57 -23.91 24.32
N PRO A 47 30.35 -22.94 23.79
CA PRO A 47 31.01 -21.92 24.61
C PRO A 47 30.02 -20.87 25.15
N PRO A 48 30.26 -20.26 26.33
CA PRO A 48 29.26 -19.46 27.06
C PRO A 48 28.70 -18.21 26.36
N SER A 49 29.26 -17.78 25.22
CA SER A 49 29.15 -16.39 24.79
C SER A 49 27.95 -16.02 23.91
N ARG A 50 27.25 -16.93 23.23
CA ARG A 50 25.96 -16.63 22.53
C ARG A 50 25.20 -17.91 22.21
N ILE A 51 24.11 -18.23 22.93
CA ILE A 51 23.40 -19.47 22.61
C ILE A 51 21.88 -19.36 22.80
N ASN A 52 21.18 -19.77 21.75
CA ASN A 52 19.75 -20.03 21.74
C ASN A 52 19.47 -21.34 22.52
N LEU A 53 19.11 -21.21 23.80
CA LEU A 53 18.81 -22.33 24.71
C LEU A 53 17.80 -23.33 24.13
N PHE A 54 16.84 -22.85 23.35
CA PHE A 54 15.84 -23.70 22.73
C PHE A 54 16.44 -24.54 21.60
N ALA A 55 17.27 -23.94 20.74
CA ALA A 55 17.94 -24.69 19.66
C ALA A 55 18.78 -25.85 20.20
N ALA A 56 19.57 -25.62 21.25
CA ALA A 56 20.37 -26.69 21.83
C ALA A 56 19.51 -27.75 22.55
N PHE A 57 18.36 -27.37 23.11
CA PHE A 57 17.41 -28.34 23.65
C PHE A 57 16.82 -29.24 22.55
N ILE A 58 16.47 -28.68 21.39
CA ILE A 58 16.01 -29.47 20.23
C ILE A 58 17.10 -30.44 19.75
N GLU A 59 18.36 -30.00 19.73
CA GLU A 59 19.49 -30.84 19.38
C GLU A 59 19.74 -31.96 20.42
N TRP A 60 19.64 -31.64 21.71
CA TRP A 60 19.74 -32.63 22.77
C TRP A 60 18.66 -33.71 22.65
N ILE A 61 17.40 -33.34 22.40
CA ILE A 61 16.33 -34.32 22.18
C ILE A 61 16.66 -35.22 20.97
N SER A 62 17.19 -34.64 19.89
CA SER A 62 17.60 -35.39 18.70
C SER A 62 18.71 -36.39 19.02
N ASP A 63 19.72 -36.00 19.81
CA ASP A 63 20.83 -36.85 20.24
C ASP A 63 20.36 -37.98 21.17
N GLN A 64 19.50 -37.67 22.13
CA GLN A 64 18.90 -38.68 23.02
C GLN A 64 18.06 -39.70 22.25
N ARG A 65 17.31 -39.25 21.24
CA ARG A 65 16.53 -40.14 20.37
C ARG A 65 17.43 -41.05 19.53
N ALA A 66 18.54 -40.53 19.01
CA ALA A 66 19.48 -41.32 18.22
C ALA A 66 20.19 -42.39 19.07
N LYS A 67 20.52 -42.06 20.32
CA LYS A 67 21.18 -42.98 21.26
C LYS A 67 20.23 -44.00 21.86
N ASN A 68 19.01 -43.59 22.22
CA ASN A 68 18.05 -44.41 22.95
C ASN A 68 16.62 -44.22 22.38
N PRO A 69 16.34 -44.73 21.17
CA PRO A 69 15.06 -44.50 20.48
C PRO A 69 13.86 -45.04 21.25
N ASP A 70 14.04 -46.10 22.05
CA ASP A 70 12.97 -46.79 22.80
C ASP A 70 12.89 -46.37 24.28
N HIS A 71 13.53 -45.26 24.67
CA HIS A 71 13.51 -44.81 26.05
C HIS A 71 12.09 -44.43 26.52
N GLU A 72 11.46 -45.30 27.29
CA GLU A 72 10.04 -45.21 27.72
C GLU A 72 9.67 -43.83 28.26
N LYS A 73 10.47 -43.29 29.20
CA LYS A 73 10.20 -41.98 29.82
C LYS A 73 10.41 -40.77 28.90
N LEU A 74 11.03 -40.94 27.73
CA LEU A 74 11.28 -39.87 26.75
C LEU A 74 10.36 -39.95 25.52
N GLN A 75 9.53 -41.00 25.39
CA GLN A 75 8.67 -41.19 24.22
C GLN A 75 7.73 -40.00 23.96
N ALA A 76 7.13 -39.43 25.01
CA ALA A 76 6.31 -38.23 24.88
C ALA A 76 7.09 -37.02 24.34
N LEU A 77 8.34 -36.87 24.77
CA LEU A 77 9.23 -35.80 24.30
C LEU A 77 9.68 -36.03 22.85
N PHE A 78 9.96 -37.29 22.46
CA PHE A 78 10.25 -37.65 21.07
C PHE A 78 9.03 -37.43 20.16
N GLY A 79 7.82 -37.71 20.65
CA GLY A 79 6.56 -37.40 19.98
C GLY A 79 6.43 -35.90 19.71
N ALA A 80 6.53 -35.07 20.75
CA ALA A 80 6.48 -33.62 20.64
C ALA A 80 7.58 -33.05 19.73
N TRP A 81 8.79 -33.60 19.79
CA TRP A 81 9.88 -33.23 18.88
C TRP A 81 9.56 -33.58 17.42
N ARG A 82 8.96 -34.74 17.14
CA ARG A 82 8.55 -35.10 15.77
C ARG A 82 7.48 -34.14 15.24
N GLU A 83 6.47 -33.82 16.07
CA GLU A 83 5.43 -32.85 15.72
C GLU A 83 6.03 -31.47 15.45
N TYR A 84 6.95 -31.02 16.29
CA TYR A 84 7.69 -29.78 16.06
C TYR A 84 8.50 -29.79 14.75
N GLN A 85 9.23 -30.86 14.46
CA GLN A 85 9.99 -30.96 13.20
C GLN A 85 9.06 -30.96 11.99
N ALA A 86 7.94 -31.67 12.07
CA ALA A 86 6.91 -31.67 11.03
C ALA A 86 6.31 -30.27 10.84
N ALA A 87 5.92 -29.59 11.92
CA ALA A 87 5.39 -28.22 11.89
C ALA A 87 6.42 -27.23 11.32
N LYS A 88 7.69 -27.35 11.70
CA LYS A 88 8.79 -26.52 11.20
C LYS A 88 9.05 -26.76 9.70
N LEU A 89 9.01 -28.00 9.26
CA LEU A 89 9.12 -28.35 7.84
C LEU A 89 7.94 -27.79 7.04
N ASN A 90 6.72 -27.99 7.53
CA ASN A 90 5.51 -27.45 6.92
C ASN A 90 5.57 -25.93 6.81
N ALA A 91 5.94 -25.22 7.88
CA ALA A 91 6.11 -23.77 7.86
C ALA A 91 7.16 -23.29 6.84
N ARG A 92 8.26 -24.04 6.64
CA ARG A 92 9.25 -23.74 5.61
C ARG A 92 8.69 -23.95 4.20
N VAL A 93 7.96 -25.02 3.98
CA VAL A 93 7.30 -25.32 2.70
C VAL A 93 6.23 -24.27 2.39
N SER A 94 5.33 -23.98 3.34
CA SER A 94 4.32 -22.92 3.21
C SER A 94 4.94 -21.57 2.91
N ARG A 95 6.03 -21.21 3.61
CA ARG A 95 6.77 -19.96 3.33
C ARG A 95 7.38 -19.94 1.93
N ALA A 96 7.93 -21.06 1.45
CA ALA A 96 8.50 -21.14 0.11
C ALA A 96 7.42 -20.97 -0.97
N ILE A 97 6.27 -21.64 -0.80
CA ILE A 97 5.10 -21.49 -1.67
C ILE A 97 4.61 -20.04 -1.66
N LEU A 98 4.47 -19.43 -0.49
CA LEU A 98 4.05 -18.03 -0.37
C LEU A 98 5.01 -17.08 -1.09
N ILE A 99 6.32 -17.25 -0.91
CA ILE A 99 7.36 -16.45 -1.59
C ILE A 99 7.21 -16.56 -3.11
N GLU A 100 6.93 -17.75 -3.64
CA GLU A 100 6.70 -17.97 -5.06
C GLU A 100 5.38 -17.32 -5.54
N GLN A 101 4.28 -17.50 -4.79
CA GLN A 101 2.97 -16.95 -5.12
C GLN A 101 2.95 -15.40 -5.09
N LEU A 102 3.70 -14.79 -4.17
CA LEU A 102 3.92 -13.35 -4.11
C LEU A 102 5.03 -12.86 -5.06
N ARG A 103 5.70 -13.78 -5.78
CA ARG A 103 6.84 -13.52 -6.68
C ARG A 103 8.03 -12.84 -5.99
N PHE A 104 8.18 -13.00 -4.68
CA PHE A 104 9.29 -12.41 -3.93
C PHE A 104 10.65 -13.02 -4.27
N ASN A 105 10.66 -14.22 -4.85
CA ASN A 105 11.84 -14.85 -5.45
C ASN A 105 12.21 -14.30 -6.84
N PHE A 106 11.47 -13.34 -7.40
CA PHE A 106 11.83 -12.73 -8.69
C PHE A 106 13.03 -11.80 -8.49
N GLY A 107 14.11 -12.10 -9.21
CA GLY A 107 15.21 -11.18 -9.46
C GLY A 107 14.93 -10.31 -10.69
N ASN A 108 15.92 -9.50 -11.08
CA ASN A 108 15.79 -8.58 -12.22
C ASN A 108 15.48 -9.30 -13.53
N GLU A 109 16.13 -10.44 -13.81
CA GLU A 109 15.91 -11.23 -15.03
C GLU A 109 14.46 -11.72 -15.13
N LYS A 110 13.96 -12.42 -14.11
CA LYS A 110 12.57 -12.90 -14.06
C LYS A 110 11.54 -11.77 -14.12
N ARG A 111 11.85 -10.61 -13.55
CA ARG A 111 11.00 -9.41 -13.67
C ARG A 111 10.93 -8.95 -15.13
N LEU A 112 12.06 -8.83 -15.81
CA LEU A 112 12.12 -8.43 -17.22
C LEU A 112 11.41 -9.44 -18.12
N GLU A 113 11.64 -10.75 -17.91
CA GLU A 113 10.92 -11.82 -18.59
C GLU A 113 9.41 -11.72 -18.38
N PHE A 114 8.97 -11.47 -17.14
CA PHE A 114 7.56 -11.28 -16.83
C PHE A 114 6.97 -10.10 -17.60
N VAL A 115 7.62 -8.93 -17.56
CA VAL A 115 7.15 -7.74 -18.28
C VAL A 115 7.10 -8.01 -19.78
N ALA A 116 8.13 -8.63 -20.36
CA ALA A 116 8.20 -8.98 -21.77
C ALA A 116 7.14 -10.02 -22.18
N SER A 117 6.69 -10.87 -21.25
CA SER A 117 5.62 -11.84 -21.51
C SER A 117 4.22 -11.23 -21.62
N LEU A 118 4.04 -9.97 -21.21
CA LEU A 118 2.73 -9.31 -21.26
C LEU A 118 2.43 -8.82 -22.69
N PRO A 119 1.20 -9.05 -23.20
CA PRO A 119 0.77 -8.49 -24.48
C PRO A 119 0.96 -6.98 -24.47
N THR A 120 1.77 -6.48 -25.41
CA THR A 120 2.08 -5.06 -25.53
C THR A 120 1.39 -4.48 -26.76
N THR A 121 0.75 -3.33 -26.61
CA THR A 121 0.10 -2.61 -27.71
C THR A 121 0.52 -1.15 -27.69
N SER A 122 0.84 -0.60 -28.86
CA SER A 122 1.14 0.83 -29.01
C SER A 122 -0.10 1.56 -29.49
N LEU A 123 -0.49 2.64 -28.81
CA LEU A 123 -1.65 3.47 -29.17
C LEU A 123 -1.26 4.92 -29.37
N CYS A 124 -1.90 5.59 -30.33
CA CYS A 124 -1.79 7.03 -30.48
C CYS A 124 -2.65 7.71 -29.42
N LYS A 125 -2.13 8.80 -28.82
CA LYS A 125 -2.94 9.71 -28.01
C LYS A 125 -4.07 10.29 -28.87
N LEU A 126 -5.29 10.31 -28.33
CA LEU A 126 -6.44 10.89 -29.03
C LEU A 126 -6.30 12.41 -29.11
N VAL A 127 -6.70 12.98 -30.25
CA VAL A 127 -6.85 14.44 -30.40
C VAL A 127 -7.95 14.93 -29.47
N GLU A 128 -9.10 14.25 -29.50
CA GLU A 128 -10.21 14.47 -28.57
C GLU A 128 -10.33 13.29 -27.60
N PRO A 129 -10.07 13.50 -26.30
CA PRO A 129 -10.15 12.44 -25.30
C PRO A 129 -11.53 11.79 -25.27
N TYR A 130 -11.55 10.45 -25.24
CA TYR A 130 -12.76 9.69 -25.07
C TYR A 130 -12.54 8.53 -24.08
N PRO A 131 -13.31 8.43 -22.99
CA PRO A 131 -14.38 9.36 -22.61
C PRO A 131 -13.82 10.74 -22.20
N PRO A 132 -14.58 11.84 -22.43
CA PRO A 132 -14.11 13.21 -22.17
C PRO A 132 -14.02 13.52 -20.67
N GLN A 133 -13.17 14.50 -20.36
CA GLN A 133 -13.06 15.09 -19.03
C GLN A 133 -14.36 15.78 -18.60
N GLY A 134 -14.66 15.76 -17.30
CA GLY A 134 -15.75 16.52 -16.71
C GLY A 134 -17.12 15.84 -16.82
N PHE A 135 -17.16 14.54 -17.13
CA PHE A 135 -18.38 13.73 -17.19
C PHE A 135 -18.33 12.59 -16.18
N TRP A 136 -19.48 12.25 -15.62
CA TRP A 136 -19.72 10.99 -14.94
C TRP A 136 -20.00 9.90 -15.97
N TRP A 137 -19.08 8.97 -16.11
CA TRP A 137 -19.19 7.89 -17.08
C TRP A 137 -20.00 6.72 -16.54
N TYR A 138 -20.77 6.06 -17.40
CA TYR A 138 -21.50 4.84 -17.04
C TYR A 138 -21.69 3.92 -18.25
N GLU A 139 -21.74 2.61 -18.00
CA GLU A 139 -21.84 1.58 -19.03
C GLU A 139 -23.29 1.10 -19.23
N SER A 140 -24.11 1.14 -18.17
CA SER A 140 -25.47 0.61 -18.20
C SER A 140 -26.51 1.65 -17.79
N GLU A 141 -27.70 1.57 -18.41
CA GLU A 141 -28.85 2.41 -18.04
C GLU A 141 -29.27 2.21 -16.59
N ARG A 142 -29.03 1.01 -16.03
CA ARG A 142 -29.23 0.76 -14.60
C ARG A 142 -28.33 1.65 -13.74
N ALA A 143 -27.05 1.80 -14.09
CA ALA A 143 -26.18 2.72 -13.38
C ALA A 143 -26.68 4.17 -13.52
N GLN A 144 -27.04 4.62 -14.72
CA GLN A 144 -27.64 5.94 -14.93
C GLN A 144 -28.85 6.18 -14.02
N ASN A 145 -29.84 5.28 -14.07
CA ASN A 145 -31.09 5.41 -13.31
C ASN A 145 -30.85 5.48 -11.80
N ARG A 146 -29.79 4.84 -11.30
CA ARG A 146 -29.42 4.96 -9.87
C ARG A 146 -28.82 6.32 -9.55
N TRP A 147 -27.89 6.78 -10.38
CA TRP A 147 -27.06 7.94 -10.05
C TRP A 147 -27.63 9.28 -10.47
N GLU A 148 -28.50 9.35 -11.47
CA GLU A 148 -28.99 10.60 -12.06
C GLU A 148 -29.60 11.56 -11.02
N ALA A 149 -30.57 11.10 -10.23
CA ALA A 149 -31.18 11.93 -9.19
C ALA A 149 -30.17 12.34 -8.11
N ALA A 150 -29.33 11.39 -7.65
CA ALA A 150 -28.34 11.63 -6.61
C ALA A 150 -27.28 12.66 -7.04
N LEU A 151 -26.82 12.60 -8.29
CA LEU A 151 -25.82 13.52 -8.82
C LEU A 151 -26.39 14.86 -9.24
N ALA A 152 -27.66 14.92 -9.66
CA ALA A 152 -28.32 16.17 -10.04
C ALA A 152 -28.82 16.97 -8.83
N GLN A 153 -29.34 16.30 -7.80
CA GLN A 153 -30.08 16.93 -6.70
C GLN A 153 -29.49 16.65 -5.32
N GLY A 154 -28.64 15.61 -5.18
CA GLY A 154 -28.06 15.22 -3.89
C GLY A 154 -27.13 16.28 -3.31
N LYS A 155 -26.92 16.25 -1.99
CA LYS A 155 -26.08 17.22 -1.30
C LYS A 155 -24.66 17.22 -1.85
N GLN A 156 -24.20 18.40 -2.27
CA GLN A 156 -22.86 18.63 -2.78
C GLN A 156 -21.92 19.07 -1.64
N PRO A 157 -20.82 18.35 -1.33
CA PRO A 157 -19.82 18.78 -0.36
C PRO A 157 -19.31 20.20 -0.58
N ASP A 158 -19.04 20.61 -1.82
CA ASP A 158 -18.66 21.98 -2.18
C ASP A 158 -19.65 22.58 -3.17
N SER A 159 -20.63 23.33 -2.68
CA SER A 159 -21.71 23.95 -3.48
C SER A 159 -21.22 24.94 -4.54
N ARG A 160 -19.96 25.38 -4.49
CA ARG A 160 -19.38 26.31 -5.47
C ARG A 160 -19.01 25.61 -6.79
N LYS A 161 -18.84 24.29 -6.77
CA LYS A 161 -18.48 23.52 -7.96
C LYS A 161 -19.72 23.27 -8.83
N LYS A 162 -19.51 23.22 -10.14
CA LYS A 162 -20.56 22.80 -11.07
C LYS A 162 -20.70 21.27 -11.02
N ARG A 163 -21.93 20.78 -11.12
CA ARG A 163 -22.21 19.34 -11.25
C ARG A 163 -21.74 18.84 -12.61
N HIS A 164 -21.19 17.64 -12.63
CA HIS A 164 -20.79 16.99 -13.87
C HIS A 164 -22.00 16.31 -14.53
N PRO A 165 -22.19 16.45 -15.86
CA PRO A 165 -23.19 15.68 -16.59
C PRO A 165 -22.85 14.20 -16.66
N LEU A 166 -23.86 13.39 -16.93
CA LEU A 166 -23.75 11.94 -17.17
C LEU A 166 -23.41 11.66 -18.64
N LEU A 167 -22.58 10.65 -18.91
CA LEU A 167 -22.24 10.18 -20.25
C LEU A 167 -22.27 8.64 -20.34
N LYS A 168 -23.13 8.11 -21.22
CA LYS A 168 -23.14 6.68 -21.56
C LYS A 168 -21.93 6.34 -22.41
N ILE A 169 -21.16 5.34 -21.99
CA ILE A 169 -20.00 4.87 -22.74
C ILE A 169 -20.45 4.16 -24.02
N ASN A 170 -20.14 4.75 -25.16
CA ASN A 170 -20.10 4.07 -26.46
C ASN A 170 -18.75 3.37 -26.64
N SER A 171 -18.75 2.03 -26.65
CA SER A 171 -17.53 1.22 -26.77
C SER A 171 -16.86 1.33 -28.15
N LYS A 172 -17.58 1.74 -29.19
CA LYS A 172 -17.05 1.89 -30.55
C LYS A 172 -16.05 3.05 -30.70
N LEU A 173 -16.06 3.97 -29.73
CA LEU A 173 -15.14 5.12 -29.71
C LEU A 173 -13.87 4.84 -28.89
N LEU A 174 -13.77 3.66 -28.28
CA LEU A 174 -12.56 3.23 -27.55
C LEU A 174 -11.55 2.64 -28.54
N GLN A 175 -10.27 2.97 -28.37
CA GLN A 175 -9.18 2.37 -29.15
C GLN A 175 -8.79 0.99 -28.62
N CYS A 176 -8.94 0.75 -27.32
CA CYS A 176 -8.52 -0.49 -26.68
C CYS A 176 -9.40 -0.82 -25.47
N THR A 177 -9.72 -2.11 -25.31
CA THR A 177 -10.35 -2.63 -24.10
C THR A 177 -9.52 -3.79 -23.55
N VAL A 178 -9.05 -3.65 -22.32
CA VAL A 178 -8.36 -4.71 -21.58
C VAL A 178 -9.41 -5.52 -20.81
N SER A 179 -9.68 -6.73 -21.27
CA SER A 179 -10.72 -7.60 -20.69
C SER A 179 -10.44 -7.95 -19.23
N GLY A 180 -11.49 -8.34 -18.49
CA GLY A 180 -11.41 -8.75 -17.09
C GLY A 180 -10.46 -9.90 -16.79
N ASN A 181 -10.10 -10.68 -17.81
CA ASN A 181 -9.27 -11.89 -17.70
C ASN A 181 -7.89 -11.77 -18.38
N SER A 182 -7.58 -10.62 -19.01
CA SER A 182 -6.32 -10.39 -19.69
C SER A 182 -5.49 -9.28 -19.04
N SER A 183 -4.17 -9.48 -19.03
CA SER A 183 -3.18 -8.46 -18.70
C SER A 183 -2.69 -7.78 -19.98
N ALA A 184 -2.21 -6.55 -19.88
CA ALA A 184 -1.70 -5.81 -21.03
C ALA A 184 -0.71 -4.72 -20.61
N VAL A 185 0.19 -4.38 -21.52
CA VAL A 185 1.04 -3.19 -21.47
C VAL A 185 0.65 -2.31 -22.65
N ILE A 186 0.38 -1.04 -22.40
CA ILE A 186 0.02 -0.07 -23.43
C ILE A 186 1.06 1.04 -23.40
N ARG A 187 1.69 1.27 -24.55
CA ARG A 187 2.67 2.33 -24.76
C ARG A 187 2.14 3.37 -25.72
N ASP A 188 2.61 4.61 -25.55
CA ASP A 188 2.35 5.67 -26.50
C ASP A 188 3.10 5.37 -27.82
N ALA A 189 2.38 5.37 -28.94
CA ALA A 189 2.93 4.96 -30.22
C ALA A 189 4.04 5.90 -30.75
N LYS A 190 4.06 7.15 -30.31
CA LYS A 190 5.04 8.15 -30.78
C LYS A 190 6.31 8.15 -29.92
N SER A 191 6.14 8.16 -28.61
CA SER A 191 7.24 8.31 -27.65
C SER A 191 7.76 6.97 -27.11
N GLY A 192 6.98 5.90 -27.21
CA GLY A 192 7.28 4.60 -26.62
C GLY A 192 7.07 4.53 -25.09
N GLU A 193 6.65 5.63 -24.47
CA GLU A 193 6.46 5.69 -23.02
C GLU A 193 5.30 4.79 -22.56
N LEU A 194 5.41 4.19 -21.37
CA LEU A 194 4.30 3.45 -20.78
C LEU A 194 3.14 4.38 -20.46
N VAL A 195 1.96 4.08 -21.02
CA VAL A 195 0.71 4.80 -20.72
C VAL A 195 -0.08 4.07 -19.65
N LEU A 196 -0.20 2.75 -19.79
CA LEU A 196 -0.97 1.90 -18.90
C LEU A 196 -0.34 0.50 -18.82
N MET A 197 -0.30 -0.08 -17.62
CA MET A 197 -0.04 -1.52 -17.45
C MET A 197 -1.13 -2.12 -16.57
N VAL A 198 -1.71 -3.22 -17.02
CA VAL A 198 -2.74 -3.98 -16.30
C VAL A 198 -2.20 -5.39 -16.05
N VAL A 199 -2.20 -5.81 -14.79
CA VAL A 199 -1.85 -7.18 -14.40
C VAL A 199 -3.02 -7.81 -13.66
N ARG A 200 -3.64 -8.81 -14.30
CA ARG A 200 -4.64 -9.67 -13.67
C ARG A 200 -3.97 -10.72 -12.81
N ARG A 201 -4.70 -11.21 -11.79
CA ARG A 201 -4.21 -12.19 -10.82
C ARG A 201 -2.89 -11.73 -10.20
N PHE A 202 -2.87 -10.47 -9.76
CA PHE A 202 -1.67 -9.82 -9.26
C PHE A 202 -1.09 -10.55 -8.04
N CYS A 203 -1.92 -10.86 -7.04
CA CYS A 203 -1.60 -11.73 -5.91
C CYS A 203 -2.05 -13.17 -6.19
N ARG A 204 -1.13 -14.15 -6.19
CA ARG A 204 -1.51 -15.56 -6.47
C ARG A 204 -1.94 -16.33 -5.23
N ASP A 205 -1.68 -15.79 -4.05
CA ASP A 205 -2.13 -16.37 -2.78
C ASP A 205 -3.53 -15.82 -2.44
N SER A 206 -4.52 -16.71 -2.37
CA SER A 206 -5.90 -16.34 -2.08
C SER A 206 -6.12 -15.90 -0.63
N GLY A 207 -5.36 -16.46 0.33
CA GLY A 207 -5.44 -16.10 1.74
C GLY A 207 -4.95 -14.68 1.98
N VAL A 208 -3.80 -14.32 1.40
CA VAL A 208 -3.25 -12.97 1.44
C VAL A 208 -4.19 -11.98 0.74
N LEU A 209 -4.70 -12.32 -0.44
CA LEU A 209 -5.67 -11.47 -1.15
C LEU A 209 -6.92 -11.21 -0.30
N ALA A 210 -7.49 -12.26 0.31
CA ALA A 210 -8.66 -12.16 1.17
C ALA A 210 -8.37 -11.34 2.44
N CYS A 211 -7.19 -11.49 3.04
CA CYS A 211 -6.75 -10.68 4.17
C CYS A 211 -6.69 -9.20 3.79
N VAL A 212 -6.01 -8.85 2.70
CA VAL A 212 -5.90 -7.46 2.25
C VAL A 212 -7.28 -6.88 1.93
N ASP A 213 -8.13 -7.64 1.24
CA ASP A 213 -9.49 -7.23 0.93
C ASP A 213 -10.34 -6.95 2.18
N GLY A 214 -10.25 -7.85 3.18
CA GLY A 214 -10.93 -7.71 4.46
C GLY A 214 -10.48 -6.46 5.22
N VAL A 215 -9.17 -6.22 5.29
CA VAL A 215 -8.62 -5.03 5.96
C VAL A 215 -9.04 -3.75 5.24
N VAL A 216 -8.95 -3.69 3.91
CA VAL A 216 -9.40 -2.53 3.14
C VAL A 216 -10.88 -2.25 3.43
N ARG A 217 -11.73 -3.28 3.41
CA ARG A 217 -13.16 -3.14 3.71
C ARG A 217 -13.40 -2.64 5.12
N GLU A 218 -12.80 -3.27 6.14
CA GLU A 218 -12.95 -2.87 7.54
C GLU A 218 -12.52 -1.43 7.78
N VAL A 219 -11.35 -1.06 7.28
CA VAL A 219 -10.77 0.27 7.44
C VAL A 219 -11.69 1.32 6.86
N VAL A 220 -12.21 1.09 5.66
CA VAL A 220 -13.06 2.06 4.97
C VAL A 220 -14.49 2.10 5.54
N VAL A 221 -14.99 1.00 6.10
CA VAL A 221 -16.30 0.95 6.78
C VAL A 221 -16.27 1.64 8.13
N HIS A 222 -15.34 1.28 9.02
CA HIS A 222 -15.31 1.76 10.41
C HIS A 222 -14.90 3.23 10.53
N LYS A 223 -14.19 3.79 9.56
CA LYS A 223 -13.82 5.21 9.53
C LYS A 223 -14.98 6.16 9.19
N ARG A 224 -16.22 5.66 9.08
CA ARG A 224 -17.45 6.49 9.12
C ARG A 224 -17.81 6.96 10.53
N SER A 225 -17.29 6.36 11.60
CA SER A 225 -17.86 6.49 12.96
C SER A 225 -16.94 7.05 14.04
N VAL A 226 -15.76 7.60 13.71
CA VAL A 226 -14.87 8.18 14.73
C VAL A 226 -15.14 9.67 14.93
N GLN A 227 -16.24 9.93 15.63
CA GLN A 227 -16.25 10.89 16.73
C GLN A 227 -16.11 10.08 18.03
N VAL A 228 -15.11 9.20 18.13
CA VAL A 228 -14.91 8.38 19.33
C VAL A 228 -14.12 9.20 20.34
N ARG A 229 -14.86 9.93 21.18
CA ARG A 229 -14.48 10.08 22.59
C ARG A 229 -14.50 8.69 23.20
N GLY A 230 -13.31 8.18 23.56
CA GLY A 230 -13.15 7.03 24.45
C GLY A 230 -13.28 5.66 23.79
N LEU A 231 -12.22 4.86 23.93
CA LEU A 231 -12.14 3.42 23.69
C LEU A 231 -11.84 2.92 22.26
N ILE A 232 -10.63 3.22 21.77
CA ILE A 232 -9.81 2.20 21.09
C ILE A 232 -8.47 2.10 21.84
N LEU A 233 -8.49 1.42 22.98
CA LEU A 233 -7.32 0.77 23.55
C LEU A 233 -7.26 -0.61 22.86
N SER A 234 -6.56 -0.75 21.74
CA SER A 234 -5.36 -1.60 21.71
C SER A 234 -4.47 -1.41 20.47
N PHE A 235 -4.83 -0.54 19.52
CA PHE A 235 -3.97 -0.22 18.37
C PHE A 235 -4.16 1.24 17.99
N GLY A 236 -3.27 2.12 18.46
CA GLY A 236 -3.31 3.56 18.25
C GLY A 236 -3.20 3.95 16.77
N VAL A 237 -4.33 3.98 16.07
CA VAL A 237 -4.42 4.33 14.65
C VAL A 237 -5.05 5.71 14.53
N VAL A 238 -4.24 6.76 14.41
CA VAL A 238 -4.70 8.14 14.14
C VAL A 238 -4.83 8.35 12.64
N THR A 239 -5.97 7.99 12.05
CA THR A 239 -6.21 8.23 10.62
C THR A 239 -7.16 9.40 10.41
N GLN A 240 -6.85 10.27 9.46
CA GLN A 240 -7.67 11.46 9.16
C GLN A 240 -9.06 11.09 8.58
N PRO A 241 -10.09 11.94 8.80
CA PRO A 241 -11.44 11.73 8.26
C PRO A 241 -11.45 11.68 6.73
N GLN A 242 -12.51 11.07 6.18
CA GLN A 242 -12.72 10.87 4.74
C GLN A 242 -12.34 12.11 3.91
N ILE A 243 -11.68 11.89 2.76
CA ILE A 243 -11.55 12.95 1.77
C ILE A 243 -12.96 13.20 1.22
N LYS A 244 -13.63 14.26 1.69
CA LYS A 244 -14.96 14.67 1.20
C LYS A 244 -14.81 15.31 -0.19
N LEU A 245 -14.59 14.47 -1.19
CA LEU A 245 -14.74 14.86 -2.59
C LEU A 245 -16.18 14.64 -3.04
N GLU A 246 -16.52 15.21 -4.20
CA GLU A 246 -17.76 14.96 -4.95
C GLU A 246 -17.88 13.51 -5.46
N ASP A 247 -16.95 12.65 -5.04
CA ASP A 247 -16.73 11.33 -5.58
C ASP A 247 -17.64 10.30 -4.88
N PRO A 248 -18.43 9.54 -5.64
CA PRO A 248 -19.14 8.39 -5.11
C PRO A 248 -18.22 7.37 -4.45
N GLY A 249 -18.67 6.81 -3.33
CA GLY A 249 -17.95 5.77 -2.60
C GLY A 249 -17.27 6.29 -1.34
N LYS A 250 -16.22 5.58 -0.91
CA LYS A 250 -15.43 5.96 0.25
C LYS A 250 -13.95 5.84 -0.09
N LEU A 251 -13.18 6.86 0.27
CA LEU A 251 -11.74 6.91 0.09
C LEU A 251 -11.09 7.35 1.41
N THR A 252 -10.07 6.61 1.83
CA THR A 252 -9.33 6.87 3.08
C THR A 252 -7.85 7.03 2.77
N LEU A 253 -7.26 8.16 3.15
CA LEU A 253 -5.83 8.40 3.02
C LEU A 253 -5.04 7.61 4.06
N ILE A 254 -3.92 7.03 3.63
CA ILE A 254 -2.98 6.25 4.44
C ILE A 254 -1.57 6.78 4.20
N GLY A 255 -0.80 6.95 5.26
CA GLY A 255 0.55 7.55 5.21
C GLY A 255 0.54 9.03 5.53
N TYR A 256 1.59 9.74 5.12
CA TYR A 256 1.73 11.16 5.39
C TYR A 256 0.58 11.94 4.76
N SER A 257 -0.09 12.80 5.51
CA SER A 257 -1.07 13.72 4.97
C SER A 257 -0.48 15.13 4.88
N ALA A 258 -1.00 15.95 3.96
CA ALA A 258 -0.76 17.39 3.97
C ALA A 258 -1.72 18.13 4.93
N GLY A 259 -2.74 17.44 5.45
CA GLY A 259 -3.83 18.06 6.22
C GLY A 259 -4.78 18.91 5.37
N ALA A 260 -5.64 19.67 6.04
CA ALA A 260 -6.54 20.63 5.39
C ALA A 260 -5.81 21.97 5.13
N LEU A 261 -6.31 22.78 4.20
CA LEU A 261 -5.72 24.10 3.90
C LEU A 261 -5.68 25.02 5.14
N SER A 262 -6.68 24.91 6.01
CA SER A 262 -6.80 25.70 7.24
C SER A 262 -6.08 25.08 8.44
N ALA A 263 -5.58 23.85 8.32
CA ALA A 263 -4.94 23.10 9.40
C ALA A 263 -4.02 22.02 8.80
N PRO A 264 -2.83 22.42 8.30
CA PRO A 264 -1.86 21.46 7.78
C PRO A 264 -1.41 20.53 8.91
N LYS A 265 -1.40 19.21 8.65
CA LYS A 265 -1.03 18.19 9.65
C LYS A 265 -0.18 17.15 8.97
N PHE A 266 0.95 16.82 9.59
CA PHE A 266 1.90 15.83 9.08
C PHE A 266 2.01 14.68 10.09
N ASP A 267 1.32 13.58 9.83
CA ASP A 267 1.34 12.38 10.69
C ASP A 267 1.12 11.11 9.85
N TRP A 268 1.48 9.94 10.38
CA TRP A 268 1.39 8.64 9.70
C TRP A 268 0.81 7.54 10.60
N THR A 269 0.23 6.50 9.98
CA THR A 269 -0.46 5.41 10.70
C THR A 269 0.22 4.07 10.49
N ALA A 270 0.78 3.50 11.55
CA ALA A 270 1.71 2.38 11.43
C ALA A 270 1.11 1.02 11.02
N THR A 271 -0.09 0.69 11.46
CA THR A 271 -0.66 -0.65 11.24
C THR A 271 -1.19 -0.86 9.82
N LEU A 272 -1.70 0.19 9.18
CA LEU A 272 -2.25 0.11 7.82
C LEU A 272 -1.17 0.15 6.74
N ALA A 273 0.03 0.62 7.11
CA ALA A 273 1.20 0.66 6.24
C ALA A 273 1.56 -0.73 5.71
N GLN A 274 1.40 -1.80 6.49
CA GLN A 274 1.84 -3.15 6.13
C GLN A 274 1.25 -3.64 4.79
N HIS A 275 0.01 -3.26 4.47
CA HIS A 275 -0.65 -3.65 3.22
C HIS A 275 -0.14 -2.84 2.01
N LEU A 276 0.21 -1.57 2.22
CA LEU A 276 0.90 -0.77 1.20
C LEU A 276 2.35 -1.23 1.01
N LEU A 277 3.03 -1.65 2.08
CA LEU A 277 4.35 -2.28 2.01
C LEU A 277 4.28 -3.58 1.21
N LEU A 278 3.33 -4.46 1.50
CA LEU A 278 3.10 -5.67 0.70
C LEU A 278 2.87 -5.32 -0.78
N PHE A 279 1.95 -4.40 -1.06
CA PHE A 279 1.64 -3.98 -2.43
C PHE A 279 2.90 -3.45 -3.14
N TRP A 280 3.65 -2.56 -2.51
CA TRP A 280 4.88 -2.00 -3.04
C TRP A 280 5.97 -3.05 -3.29
N ASN A 281 6.15 -4.00 -2.36
CA ASN A 281 7.14 -5.08 -2.52
C ASN A 281 6.74 -6.04 -3.65
N MET A 282 5.45 -6.35 -3.82
CA MET A 282 4.99 -7.15 -4.96
C MET A 282 5.16 -6.39 -6.29
N LEU A 283 4.84 -5.09 -6.31
CA LEU A 283 4.99 -4.25 -7.49
C LEU A 283 6.44 -4.22 -7.99
N GLN A 284 7.42 -4.02 -7.10
CA GLN A 284 8.84 -4.01 -7.45
C GLN A 284 9.33 -5.28 -8.16
N LYS A 285 8.65 -6.41 -7.94
CA LYS A 285 8.99 -7.69 -8.55
C LYS A 285 8.47 -7.85 -9.97
N ILE A 286 7.55 -6.99 -10.42
CA ILE A 286 6.91 -7.13 -11.73
C ILE A 286 6.79 -5.83 -12.54
N ALA A 287 7.03 -4.67 -11.94
CA ALA A 287 6.95 -3.39 -12.64
C ALA A 287 8.17 -3.20 -13.57
N PRO A 288 7.99 -2.54 -14.73
CA PRO A 288 9.09 -2.05 -15.54
C PRO A 288 10.01 -1.12 -14.75
N SER A 289 11.30 -1.05 -15.12
CA SER A 289 12.29 -0.20 -14.43
C SER A 289 11.91 1.28 -14.47
N GLU A 290 11.35 1.76 -15.60
CA GLU A 290 10.89 3.15 -15.76
C GLU A 290 9.86 3.59 -14.71
N ILE A 291 9.12 2.65 -14.10
CA ILE A 291 8.18 2.95 -13.00
C ILE A 291 8.91 3.03 -11.67
N LEU A 292 9.83 2.10 -11.42
CA LEU A 292 10.57 2.08 -10.17
C LEU A 292 11.52 3.27 -10.07
N GLU A 293 12.19 3.60 -11.17
CA GLU A 293 13.06 4.77 -11.32
C GLU A 293 12.30 6.08 -11.09
N ASP A 294 11.08 6.22 -11.59
CA ASP A 294 10.22 7.41 -11.34
C ASP A 294 9.97 7.64 -9.84
N PHE A 295 9.67 6.58 -9.08
CA PHE A 295 9.54 6.68 -7.62
C PHE A 295 10.88 6.94 -6.92
N GLU A 296 11.97 6.27 -7.33
CA GLU A 296 13.30 6.51 -6.74
C GLU A 296 13.78 7.95 -6.97
N ASP A 297 13.57 8.47 -8.17
CA ASP A 297 13.90 9.85 -8.51
C ASP A 297 13.06 10.80 -7.68
N PHE A 298 11.76 10.55 -7.50
CA PHE A 298 10.93 11.34 -6.58
C PHE A 298 11.50 11.37 -5.15
N PHE A 299 11.94 10.25 -4.60
CA PHE A 299 12.57 10.22 -3.27
C PHE A 299 13.88 11.00 -3.23
N ARG A 300 14.73 10.83 -4.25
CA ARG A 300 16.03 11.51 -4.32
C ARG A 300 15.88 13.03 -4.41
N HIS A 301 14.92 13.51 -5.21
CA HIS A 301 14.74 14.95 -5.45
C HIS A 301 14.01 15.65 -4.29
N THR A 302 13.09 14.97 -3.61
CA THR A 302 12.29 15.60 -2.55
C THR A 302 12.83 15.37 -1.14
N GLY A 303 13.66 14.35 -0.94
CA GLY A 303 14.09 13.90 0.38
C GLY A 303 12.94 13.38 1.25
N ILE A 304 11.75 13.14 0.69
CA ILE A 304 10.61 12.62 1.44
C ILE A 304 10.91 11.18 1.83
N VAL A 305 10.78 10.87 3.12
CA VAL A 305 10.97 9.51 3.62
C VAL A 305 9.80 8.61 3.22
N ARG A 306 10.12 7.35 2.97
CA ARG A 306 9.15 6.29 2.74
C ARG A 306 8.28 6.05 3.97
N MET A 307 7.14 5.39 3.78
CA MET A 307 6.20 5.07 4.85
C MET A 307 6.86 4.17 5.90
N GLY A 308 6.95 4.66 7.15
CA GLY A 308 7.65 3.97 8.25
C GLY A 308 9.14 4.34 8.39
N GLY A 309 9.68 5.16 7.49
CA GLY A 309 11.01 5.74 7.63
C GLY A 309 11.03 6.84 8.69
N ASN A 310 12.20 7.14 9.25
CA ASN A 310 12.33 8.16 10.29
C ASN A 310 12.37 9.56 9.65
N PRO A 311 11.39 10.45 9.89
CA PRO A 311 11.40 11.78 9.30
C PRO A 311 12.55 12.67 9.72
N ALA A 312 13.13 12.42 10.91
CA ALA A 312 14.27 13.15 11.44
C ALA A 312 15.60 12.66 10.85
N ASP A 313 15.58 11.57 10.09
CA ASP A 313 16.74 11.02 9.40
C ASP A 313 16.32 10.67 7.96
N PRO A 314 16.37 11.65 7.04
CA PRO A 314 16.05 11.45 5.62
C PRO A 314 16.94 10.40 4.93
N GLY A 315 18.11 10.07 5.52
CA GLY A 315 18.99 8.98 5.10
C GLY A 315 18.66 7.63 5.73
N SER A 316 17.60 7.56 6.54
CA SER A 316 17.17 6.34 7.22
C SER A 316 16.89 5.20 6.25
N SER A 317 17.02 3.97 6.75
CA SER A 317 16.90 2.77 5.95
C SER A 317 15.63 2.77 5.10
N SER A 318 15.78 2.57 3.79
CA SER A 318 14.67 2.33 2.86
C SER A 318 14.03 0.95 3.03
N ILE A 319 14.49 0.20 4.04
CA ILE A 319 14.13 -1.17 4.33
C ILE A 319 13.43 -1.22 5.69
N GLY A 320 12.37 -2.00 5.79
CA GLY A 320 11.64 -2.24 7.03
C GLY A 320 11.19 -3.67 7.20
N THR A 321 10.53 -3.90 8.34
CA THR A 321 9.89 -5.17 8.67
C THR A 321 8.38 -5.03 8.54
N TYR A 322 7.73 -5.98 7.88
CA TYR A 322 6.27 -6.08 7.83
C TYR A 322 5.82 -7.53 7.94
N THR A 323 4.60 -7.71 8.43
CA THR A 323 4.00 -9.04 8.63
C THR A 323 2.75 -9.15 7.76
N ILE A 324 2.57 -10.32 7.14
CA ILE A 324 1.38 -10.65 6.36
C ILE A 324 0.68 -11.80 7.08
N ALA A 325 -0.63 -11.70 7.28
CA ALA A 325 -1.42 -12.86 7.67
C ALA A 325 -1.68 -13.74 6.44
N GLY A 326 -1.34 -15.02 6.53
CA GLY A 326 -1.68 -16.04 5.56
C GLY A 326 -3.00 -16.74 5.91
N GLU A 327 -3.33 -17.74 5.11
CA GLU A 327 -4.49 -18.59 5.36
C GLU A 327 -4.37 -19.34 6.69
N GLY A 328 -5.49 -19.54 7.40
CA GLY A 328 -5.51 -20.26 8.69
C GLY A 328 -4.92 -19.49 9.88
N GLY A 329 -4.64 -18.19 9.75
CA GLY A 329 -4.09 -17.37 10.84
C GLY A 329 -2.57 -17.46 10.99
N GLU A 330 -1.87 -18.11 10.05
CA GLU A 330 -0.42 -18.05 9.97
C GLU A 330 0.05 -16.61 9.71
N SER A 331 1.23 -16.24 10.21
CA SER A 331 1.81 -14.92 9.95
C SER A 331 3.24 -15.03 9.42
N PHE A 332 3.51 -14.29 8.37
CA PHE A 332 4.79 -14.28 7.67
C PHE A 332 5.44 -12.93 7.83
N THR A 333 6.59 -12.90 8.52
CA THR A 333 7.35 -11.66 8.72
C THR A 333 8.49 -11.56 7.71
N PHE A 334 8.55 -10.41 7.03
CA PHE A 334 9.59 -10.04 6.08
C PHE A 334 10.41 -8.91 6.68
N SER A 335 11.67 -9.18 7.03
CA SER A 335 12.53 -8.24 7.77
C SER A 335 13.35 -7.30 6.88
N THR A 336 13.29 -7.48 5.55
CA THR A 336 14.10 -6.74 4.58
C THR A 336 13.27 -6.22 3.41
N GLY A 337 12.02 -5.84 3.67
CA GLY A 337 11.14 -5.29 2.64
C GLY A 337 11.44 -3.82 2.38
N SER A 338 11.39 -3.39 1.11
CA SER A 338 11.45 -1.95 0.82
C SER A 338 10.20 -1.27 1.40
N LEU A 339 10.40 -0.15 2.08
CA LEU A 339 9.31 0.66 2.61
C LEU A 339 8.48 1.25 1.45
N ALA A 340 7.15 1.30 1.64
CA ALA A 340 6.23 1.82 0.64
C ALA A 340 6.42 3.34 0.43
N PRO A 341 5.99 3.88 -0.72
CA PRO A 341 5.91 5.32 -0.92
C PRO A 341 5.08 6.01 0.19
N PRO A 342 5.31 7.31 0.44
CA PRO A 342 4.83 8.04 1.62
C PRO A 342 3.31 8.15 1.74
N GLN A 343 2.59 7.96 0.63
CA GLN A 343 1.15 8.13 0.55
C GLN A 343 0.49 7.00 -0.23
N GLY A 344 -0.67 6.59 0.25
CA GLY A 344 -1.59 5.72 -0.46
C GLY A 344 -3.02 5.94 0.01
N VAL A 345 -3.97 5.27 -0.62
CA VAL A 345 -5.40 5.36 -0.30
C VAL A 345 -6.02 3.98 -0.29
N PHE A 346 -7.00 3.78 0.59
CA PHE A 346 -7.90 2.63 0.57
C PHE A 346 -9.28 3.08 0.08
N ALA A 347 -9.87 2.30 -0.80
CA ALA A 347 -11.10 2.64 -1.49
C ALA A 347 -12.16 1.54 -1.33
N LEU A 348 -13.42 1.97 -1.16
CA LEU A 348 -14.59 1.11 -1.27
C LEU A 348 -15.62 1.80 -2.18
N ASN A 349 -16.02 1.10 -3.24
CA ASN A 349 -17.01 1.53 -4.22
C ASN A 349 -16.73 2.93 -4.78
N TYR A 350 -15.45 3.26 -4.94
CA TYR A 350 -14.99 4.56 -5.40
C TYR A 350 -15.22 4.72 -6.91
N SER A 351 -15.83 5.83 -7.31
CA SER A 351 -15.93 6.29 -8.69
C SER A 351 -15.47 7.73 -8.78
N ARG A 352 -14.96 8.13 -9.95
CA ARG A 352 -14.58 9.52 -10.20
C ARG A 352 -14.80 9.90 -11.65
N ALA A 353 -15.41 11.06 -11.84
CA ALA A 353 -15.63 11.67 -13.14
C ALA A 353 -14.31 11.82 -13.89
N GLY A 354 -14.38 11.93 -15.22
CA GLY A 354 -13.20 12.17 -16.04
C GLY A 354 -12.40 13.37 -15.55
N HIS A 355 -11.14 13.15 -15.20
CA HIS A 355 -10.25 14.18 -14.65
C HIS A 355 -8.80 13.85 -14.98
N PHE A 356 -7.90 14.75 -14.64
CA PHE A 356 -6.47 14.46 -14.55
C PHE A 356 -5.98 14.96 -13.20
N GLU A 357 -4.85 14.42 -12.77
CA GLU A 357 -4.17 14.87 -11.56
C GLU A 357 -2.72 15.13 -11.89
N HIS A 358 -2.17 16.18 -11.31
CA HIS A 358 -0.73 16.27 -11.19
C HIS A 358 -0.32 15.34 -10.03
N GLN A 359 0.83 14.70 -10.14
CA GLN A 359 1.52 14.05 -9.03
C GLN A 359 3.00 14.48 -9.09
N PRO A 360 3.74 14.44 -7.96
CA PRO A 360 5.16 14.81 -7.96
C PRO A 360 6.07 13.76 -8.62
N HIS A 361 5.49 12.63 -9.04
CA HIS A 361 6.07 11.60 -9.88
C HIS A 361 5.09 11.30 -11.02
N LYS A 362 5.56 10.59 -12.05
CA LYS A 362 4.83 10.36 -13.30
C LYS A 362 3.75 9.28 -13.19
N TYR A 363 3.95 8.27 -12.35
CA TYR A 363 3.08 7.09 -12.33
C TYR A 363 2.32 6.91 -11.01
N ALA A 364 1.03 6.59 -11.13
CA ALA A 364 0.24 6.07 -10.04
C ALA A 364 -0.01 4.57 -10.22
N VAL A 365 -0.24 3.88 -9.11
CA VAL A 365 -0.53 2.44 -9.11
C VAL A 365 -1.69 2.12 -8.19
N SER A 366 -2.55 1.20 -8.62
CA SER A 366 -3.70 0.73 -7.86
C SER A 366 -3.81 -0.78 -7.93
N TRP A 367 -4.42 -1.35 -6.91
CA TRP A 367 -4.74 -2.75 -6.81
C TRP A 367 -6.18 -2.91 -6.34
N THR A 368 -7.04 -3.33 -7.26
CA THR A 368 -8.40 -3.79 -6.93
C THR A 368 -8.27 -5.18 -6.30
N THR A 369 -8.54 -5.29 -5.00
CA THR A 369 -8.44 -6.55 -4.26
C THR A 369 -9.72 -7.37 -4.43
N GLY A 370 -10.87 -6.72 -4.32
CA GLY A 370 -12.18 -7.36 -4.38
C GLY A 370 -13.10 -6.68 -5.38
N ARG A 371 -13.89 -7.48 -6.09
CA ARG A 371 -14.88 -7.01 -7.07
C ARG A 371 -15.99 -8.03 -7.23
N THR A 372 -17.24 -7.58 -7.14
CA THR A 372 -18.42 -8.36 -7.51
C THR A 372 -19.00 -7.90 -8.84
N GLY A 373 -19.21 -8.83 -9.77
CA GLY A 373 -19.73 -8.54 -11.11
C GLY A 373 -18.67 -7.98 -12.07
N GLY A 374 -19.00 -7.98 -13.37
CA GLY A 374 -18.14 -7.49 -14.44
C GLY A 374 -18.56 -6.12 -14.98
N LEU A 375 -18.18 -5.83 -16.23
CA LEU A 375 -18.44 -4.56 -16.91
C LEU A 375 -19.90 -4.05 -16.84
N PRO A 376 -20.96 -4.88 -16.96
CA PRO A 376 -22.34 -4.40 -16.86
C PRO A 376 -22.70 -3.75 -15.50
N LYS A 377 -21.92 -4.08 -14.46
CA LYS A 377 -22.04 -3.47 -13.12
C LYS A 377 -21.28 -2.15 -12.98
N GLY A 378 -20.66 -1.67 -14.05
CA GLY A 378 -19.83 -0.46 -14.07
C GLY A 378 -18.57 -0.55 -13.24
N GLY A 379 -17.96 0.60 -12.94
CA GLY A 379 -16.69 0.66 -12.20
C GLY A 379 -15.46 0.30 -13.04
N ALA A 380 -15.56 0.33 -14.37
CA ALA A 380 -14.40 0.23 -15.24
C ALA A 380 -13.48 1.45 -15.05
N PHE A 381 -12.20 1.23 -15.25
CA PHE A 381 -11.20 2.30 -15.24
C PHE A 381 -10.89 2.71 -16.66
N TYR A 382 -10.90 4.01 -16.96
CA TYR A 382 -10.59 4.51 -18.29
C TYR A 382 -9.37 5.43 -18.27
N VAL A 383 -8.61 5.39 -19.36
CA VAL A 383 -7.66 6.44 -19.74
C VAL A 383 -8.19 7.11 -20.99
N GLY A 384 -9.03 8.13 -20.78
CA GLY A 384 -9.74 8.86 -21.83
C GLY A 384 -8.81 9.52 -22.85
N SER A 385 -7.61 9.95 -22.45
CA SER A 385 -6.62 10.50 -23.39
C SER A 385 -6.17 9.51 -24.47
N TYR A 386 -6.34 8.21 -24.25
CA TYR A 386 -5.94 7.16 -25.19
C TYR A 386 -7.11 6.27 -25.62
N GLY A 387 -8.35 6.54 -25.20
CA GLY A 387 -9.47 5.67 -25.55
C GLY A 387 -9.36 4.28 -24.94
N ILE A 388 -8.76 4.14 -23.76
CA ILE A 388 -8.54 2.84 -23.12
C ILE A 388 -9.62 2.58 -22.08
N CYS A 389 -10.20 1.39 -22.12
CA CYS A 389 -11.06 0.83 -21.07
C CYS A 389 -10.38 -0.37 -20.41
N VAL A 390 -10.32 -0.39 -19.08
CA VAL A 390 -9.95 -1.56 -18.29
C VAL A 390 -11.20 -2.12 -17.64
N GLU A 391 -11.62 -3.30 -18.07
CA GLU A 391 -12.79 -3.93 -17.49
C GLU A 391 -12.57 -4.22 -16.00
N PRO A 392 -13.61 -4.03 -15.16
CA PRO A 392 -13.49 -4.25 -13.74
C PRO A 392 -13.34 -5.75 -13.45
N ALA A 393 -12.32 -6.11 -12.68
CA ALA A 393 -12.12 -7.47 -12.17
C ALA A 393 -11.41 -7.43 -10.81
N PRO A 394 -11.59 -8.44 -9.96
CA PRO A 394 -10.84 -8.53 -8.71
C PRO A 394 -9.37 -8.81 -9.00
N ASN A 395 -8.54 -8.67 -7.98
CA ASN A 395 -7.11 -8.97 -8.02
C ASN A 395 -6.38 -8.40 -9.26
N THR A 396 -6.67 -7.14 -9.56
CA THR A 396 -6.15 -6.44 -10.73
C THR A 396 -5.27 -5.29 -10.27
N MET A 397 -4.02 -5.28 -10.72
CA MET A 397 -3.14 -4.12 -10.59
C MET A 397 -3.23 -3.27 -11.86
N VAL A 398 -3.30 -1.95 -11.69
CA VAL A 398 -3.24 -0.96 -12.78
C VAL A 398 -2.18 0.08 -12.45
N ILE A 399 -1.26 0.31 -13.39
CA ILE A 399 -0.29 1.40 -13.40
C ILE A 399 -0.70 2.37 -14.50
N TRP A 400 -0.78 3.67 -14.21
CA TRP A 400 -1.15 4.68 -15.20
C TRP A 400 -0.44 6.00 -14.93
N GLN A 401 -0.46 6.91 -15.91
CA GLN A 401 -0.01 8.29 -15.76
C GLN A 401 -1.19 9.18 -15.34
N PRO A 402 -1.22 9.77 -14.13
CA PRO A 402 -2.33 10.59 -13.64
C PRO A 402 -2.58 11.86 -14.45
N GLN A 403 -1.57 12.35 -15.18
CA GLN A 403 -1.65 13.55 -16.01
C GLN A 403 -2.49 13.32 -17.27
N ASN A 404 -2.72 12.08 -17.67
CA ASN A 404 -3.70 11.75 -18.71
C ASN A 404 -5.11 11.80 -18.14
N ILE A 405 -6.09 12.15 -18.98
CA ILE A 405 -7.51 12.10 -18.57
C ILE A 405 -7.86 10.66 -18.25
N HIS A 406 -8.35 10.45 -17.04
CA HIS A 406 -8.71 9.14 -16.51
C HIS A 406 -9.88 9.26 -15.52
N GLY A 407 -10.39 8.11 -15.09
CA GLY A 407 -11.50 8.06 -14.16
C GLY A 407 -12.04 6.64 -13.99
N THR A 408 -12.95 6.49 -13.04
CA THR A 408 -13.64 5.23 -12.76
C THR A 408 -15.12 5.47 -12.90
N SER A 409 -15.77 4.73 -13.79
CA SER A 409 -17.19 4.88 -14.08
C SER A 409 -18.07 4.61 -12.86
N LEU A 410 -19.29 5.13 -12.92
CA LEU A 410 -20.35 4.89 -11.95
C LEU A 410 -20.76 3.42 -11.95
N GLN A 411 -21.10 2.91 -10.78
CA GLN A 411 -21.43 1.49 -10.63
C GLN A 411 -22.92 1.25 -10.44
N ASP A 412 -23.44 0.13 -10.93
CA ASP A 412 -24.84 -0.30 -10.70
C ASP A 412 -25.00 -0.84 -9.26
N ARG A 413 -24.99 0.08 -8.29
CA ARG A 413 -25.08 -0.19 -6.85
C ARG A 413 -26.08 0.71 -6.14
N LEU A 414 -26.62 0.28 -5.01
CA LEU A 414 -27.45 1.11 -4.13
C LEU A 414 -26.59 2.24 -3.54
N ILE A 415 -27.08 3.49 -3.60
CA ILE A 415 -26.30 4.68 -3.24
C ILE A 415 -26.43 4.99 -1.75
N ASP A 416 -27.67 4.97 -1.24
CA ASP A 416 -28.02 5.47 0.10
C ASP A 416 -27.96 4.41 1.20
N ARG A 417 -27.66 3.17 0.84
CA ARG A 417 -27.58 2.03 1.78
C ARG A 417 -26.48 1.08 1.35
N GLU A 418 -26.09 0.21 2.26
CA GLU A 418 -25.20 -0.89 1.92
C GLU A 418 -25.84 -1.76 0.83
N ASP A 419 -25.03 -2.10 -0.17
CA ASP A 419 -25.43 -2.98 -1.25
C ASP A 419 -24.80 -4.35 -1.01
N PRO A 420 -25.54 -5.35 -0.51
CA PRO A 420 -24.97 -6.67 -0.23
C PRO A 420 -24.58 -7.41 -1.54
N TYR A 421 -25.04 -6.93 -2.69
CA TYR A 421 -24.77 -7.53 -4.00
C TYR A 421 -23.66 -6.81 -4.77
N PHE A 422 -23.08 -5.76 -4.18
CA PHE A 422 -22.03 -4.98 -4.83
C PHE A 422 -20.91 -4.57 -3.87
N SER A 423 -19.69 -4.97 -4.21
CA SER A 423 -18.47 -4.44 -3.62
C SER A 423 -17.39 -4.27 -4.68
N GLN A 424 -16.64 -3.18 -4.56
CA GLN A 424 -15.35 -2.96 -5.20
C GLN A 424 -14.41 -2.36 -4.16
N THR A 425 -13.33 -3.06 -3.88
CA THR A 425 -12.36 -2.73 -2.84
C THR A 425 -10.98 -2.71 -3.44
N GLY A 426 -10.15 -1.80 -2.95
CA GLY A 426 -8.78 -1.73 -3.38
C GLY A 426 -7.96 -0.70 -2.63
N LEU A 427 -6.69 -0.66 -2.98
CA LEU A 427 -5.73 0.31 -2.48
C LEU A 427 -4.93 0.90 -3.64
N ALA A 428 -4.45 2.11 -3.48
CA ALA A 428 -3.60 2.76 -4.46
C ALA A 428 -2.45 3.49 -3.79
N ILE A 429 -1.32 3.57 -4.49
CA ILE A 429 -0.23 4.46 -4.16
C ILE A 429 -0.37 5.65 -5.12
N VAL A 430 -0.77 6.77 -4.54
CA VAL A 430 -0.98 8.05 -5.20
C VAL A 430 -0.42 9.12 -4.27
N THR A 431 0.25 10.12 -4.81
CA THR A 431 0.91 11.15 -4.00
C THR A 431 0.37 12.53 -4.36
N SER A 432 -0.06 13.26 -3.34
CA SER A 432 -0.51 14.64 -3.48
C SER A 432 0.65 15.55 -3.90
N ASN A 433 0.43 16.43 -4.89
CA ASN A 433 1.40 17.47 -5.24
C ASN A 433 1.76 18.42 -4.12
N ARG A 434 0.95 18.47 -3.06
CA ARG A 434 1.20 19.32 -1.90
C ARG A 434 2.24 18.73 -0.97
N LEU A 435 2.45 17.41 -1.02
CA LEU A 435 3.33 16.72 -0.10
C LEU A 435 4.76 17.26 -0.14
N PRO A 436 5.41 17.48 -1.30
CA PRO A 436 6.76 18.06 -1.35
C PRO A 436 6.87 19.42 -0.64
N THR A 437 5.96 20.35 -0.93
CA THR A 437 6.00 21.69 -0.31
C THR A 437 5.75 21.62 1.19
N VAL A 438 4.81 20.78 1.65
CA VAL A 438 4.54 20.60 3.08
C VAL A 438 5.72 19.94 3.78
N TRP A 439 6.35 18.95 3.14
CA TRP A 439 7.53 18.26 3.65
C TRP A 439 8.72 19.20 3.81
N ALA A 440 9.02 20.01 2.79
CA ALA A 440 10.12 20.97 2.86
C ALA A 440 9.94 21.93 4.05
N ARG A 441 8.75 22.50 4.22
CA ARG A 441 8.43 23.37 5.37
C ARG A 441 8.54 22.65 6.71
N TYR A 442 8.20 21.36 6.76
CA TYR A 442 8.36 20.55 7.98
C TYR A 442 9.84 20.31 8.32
N GLN A 443 10.68 20.03 7.31
CA GLN A 443 12.13 19.85 7.48
C GLN A 443 12.83 21.14 7.90
N GLU A 444 12.35 22.29 7.46
CA GLU A 444 12.85 23.62 7.86
C GLU A 444 12.38 24.04 9.27
N GLU A 445 11.73 23.15 10.02
CA GLU A 445 11.13 23.41 11.34
C GLU A 445 10.09 24.55 11.34
N LEU A 446 9.65 25.01 10.16
CA LEU A 446 8.58 26.00 9.99
C LEU A 446 7.19 25.43 10.31
N LEU A 447 7.13 24.14 10.69
CA LEU A 447 5.98 23.46 11.25
C LEU A 447 6.45 22.70 12.51
N ALA A 448 6.18 23.26 13.70
CA ALA A 448 6.54 22.60 14.94
C ALA A 448 5.69 21.33 15.17
N ARG A 449 6.35 20.19 15.40
CA ARG A 449 5.72 18.87 15.62
C ARG A 449 4.78 18.82 16.83
N ARG A 450 4.91 19.77 17.77
CA ARG A 450 4.20 19.82 19.07
C ARG A 450 3.06 20.85 19.08
N GLU A 451 3.22 22.04 18.49
CA GLU A 451 2.11 23.01 18.30
C GLU A 451 1.06 22.49 17.30
N ALA A 452 1.51 21.74 16.29
CA ALA A 452 0.63 21.06 15.35
C ALA A 452 -0.14 19.89 16.00
N ALA A 453 0.22 19.46 17.21
CA ALA A 453 -0.46 18.42 17.98
C ALA A 453 -1.36 18.99 19.09
N ASP A 454 -0.95 20.03 19.79
CA ASP A 454 -1.73 20.67 20.88
C ASP A 454 -2.94 21.48 20.35
N GLN A 455 -2.84 22.11 19.17
CA GLN A 455 -4.01 22.71 18.49
C GLN A 455 -5.01 21.68 17.94
N LEU A 456 -4.68 20.37 18.02
CA LEU A 456 -5.58 19.28 17.59
C LEU A 456 -6.58 18.86 18.66
N GLU A 457 -6.23 19.05 19.93
CA GLU A 457 -7.01 18.53 21.05
C GLU A 457 -7.96 19.60 21.61
N HIS A 458 -7.55 20.86 21.56
CA HIS A 458 -8.35 22.01 21.99
C HIS A 458 -8.44 22.97 20.80
N GLY A 459 -9.51 22.87 20.02
CA GLY A 459 -9.77 23.82 18.93
C GLY A 459 -9.63 25.26 19.41
N PRO A 460 -9.32 26.22 18.52
CA PRO A 460 -9.07 27.60 18.92
C PRO A 460 -10.22 28.11 19.77
N SER A 461 -9.92 28.50 21.01
CA SER A 461 -10.79 29.41 21.74
C SER A 461 -10.76 30.71 20.95
N ASN A 462 -11.92 31.05 20.38
CA ASN A 462 -12.12 32.35 19.78
C ASN A 462 -11.95 33.40 20.88
N GLU A 463 -10.94 34.24 20.75
CA GLU A 463 -10.90 35.63 21.20
C GLU A 463 -9.72 36.31 20.47
N ASP A 464 -9.98 36.75 19.24
CA ASP A 464 -9.84 38.15 18.84
C ASP A 464 -9.75 38.31 17.31
N ASP A 465 -10.85 38.82 16.76
CA ASP A 465 -10.86 39.56 15.51
C ASP A 465 -10.06 40.84 15.69
N SER A 466 -8.98 41.04 14.93
CA SER A 466 -8.72 42.25 14.13
C SER A 466 -7.26 42.38 13.70
N VAL A 467 -7.09 43.00 12.53
CA VAL A 467 -5.88 43.64 11.98
C VAL A 467 -5.14 42.88 10.86
N ALA A 468 -5.30 43.48 9.66
CA ALA A 468 -4.44 43.50 8.47
C ALA A 468 -4.32 42.21 7.62
N GLY A 469 -4.75 42.14 6.36
CA GLY A 469 -4.98 43.21 5.38
C GLY A 469 -3.68 43.72 4.75
N ALA A 470 -3.36 43.18 3.56
CA ALA A 470 -2.37 43.65 2.58
C ALA A 470 -0.87 43.57 2.95
N HIS A 471 -0.11 42.79 2.17
CA HIS A 471 1.21 43.10 1.57
C HIS A 471 1.70 41.86 0.81
N SER A 472 1.68 41.90 -0.53
CA SER A 472 2.87 42.00 -1.42
C SER A 472 3.27 40.63 -1.97
N ALA A 473 3.06 40.31 -3.24
CA ALA A 473 3.78 40.82 -4.43
C ALA A 473 5.30 40.54 -4.38
N CYS A 474 5.76 39.86 -5.43
CA CYS A 474 7.13 39.83 -5.99
C CYS A 474 8.31 39.65 -5.04
N TYR A 475 9.04 38.54 -5.16
CA TYR A 475 10.50 38.58 -5.03
C TYR A 475 11.18 37.64 -6.04
N VAL A 476 11.58 38.24 -7.16
CA VAL A 476 12.67 37.77 -8.01
C VAL A 476 13.91 38.58 -7.60
N GLY A 477 14.94 37.86 -7.12
CA GLY A 477 16.36 38.19 -7.24
C GLY A 477 16.96 39.35 -6.42
N LYS A 478 18.03 39.06 -5.68
CA LYS A 478 19.43 39.20 -6.14
C LYS A 478 20.43 39.13 -4.99
N SER A 479 21.48 38.32 -5.15
CA SER A 479 22.88 38.80 -5.09
C SER A 479 23.87 37.68 -5.46
N CYS A 480 24.42 37.76 -6.67
CA CYS A 480 25.78 37.28 -6.96
C CYS A 480 26.42 38.34 -7.88
N PRO A 481 27.54 38.98 -7.48
CA PRO A 481 28.17 40.04 -8.26
C PRO A 481 29.24 39.47 -9.19
N ILE A 482 29.65 40.30 -10.16
CA ILE A 482 30.85 40.16 -11.01
C ILE A 482 30.60 39.48 -12.38
N CYS A 483 30.09 40.27 -13.33
CA CYS A 483 30.79 40.70 -14.55
C CYS A 483 29.79 41.38 -15.51
N LEU A 484 29.98 42.68 -15.71
CA LEU A 484 29.26 43.54 -16.66
C LEU A 484 29.85 43.41 -18.09
N PRO A 485 29.17 43.94 -19.13
CA PRO A 485 29.12 43.37 -20.47
C PRO A 485 29.93 44.16 -21.50
N GLN A 486 30.00 43.62 -22.73
CA GLN A 486 30.08 44.44 -23.93
C GLN A 486 28.90 44.10 -24.86
N THR A 487 28.09 45.12 -25.07
CA THR A 487 27.25 45.50 -26.22
C THR A 487 28.03 45.34 -27.55
N GLU A 488 27.49 45.23 -28.77
CA GLU A 488 26.26 45.71 -29.43
C GLU A 488 26.31 45.21 -30.91
N LEU A 489 25.17 44.87 -31.55
CA LEU A 489 24.62 45.39 -32.84
C LEU A 489 24.46 44.21 -33.84
N SER A 490 23.25 43.92 -34.35
CA SER A 490 22.66 44.41 -35.63
C SER A 490 23.63 44.18 -36.82
N ASP A 491 23.29 43.62 -37.97
CA ASP A 491 22.06 43.54 -38.74
C ASP A 491 22.13 42.39 -39.76
N SER A 492 20.98 42.15 -40.40
CA SER A 492 20.71 41.45 -41.66
C SER A 492 21.77 41.56 -42.78
N ASN A 493 22.02 40.47 -43.51
CA ASN A 493 21.72 40.28 -44.94
C ASN A 493 22.60 39.22 -45.62
N ASP A 494 21.93 38.45 -46.49
CA ASP A 494 22.31 37.93 -47.81
C ASP A 494 23.56 37.05 -48.06
N ALA A 495 23.28 35.97 -48.81
CA ALA A 495 24.07 35.29 -49.87
C ALA A 495 25.54 34.93 -49.52
N GLU A 496 25.97 33.66 -49.54
CA GLU A 496 26.04 32.68 -50.64
C GLU A 496 26.26 31.27 -50.08
#